data_AF-A0A1M7NTG2-F1
#
_entry.id   AF-A0A1M7NTG2-F1
#
_cell.length_a   1.000
_cell.length_b   1.000
_cell.length_c   1.000
_cell.angle_alpha   90.00
_cell.angle_beta   90.00
_cell.angle_gamma   90.00
#
_symmetry.space_group_name_H-M   'P 1'
#
loop_
_entity.id
_entity.type
_entity.pdbx_description
1 polymer ?
#
loop_
_entity_poly.entity_id
_entity_poly.type
_entity_poly.pdbx_seq_one_letter_code
_entity_poly.pdbx_strand_id
1 'polypeptide(L)'
;MRYYASLLCLILVLVSCKNEDKDREREPDFESEQTENKSALEHNPEESSSANSDYNESEKETLDLPDANSNKTEATSSTIKSGTNYVKVDESDANCTCYCLELDMNKNTELCLSEDEMYINARFAKTGNVVNIYYVSPSSKNTNKDLPWEDFDTNNPIAVLSPGENENMELDWKGFYIDGELAVDYAIYGKKTLEGTYKKQ
;
A
#
# COMPACT_ATOMS: atom_id res chain seq x y z
N MET A 1 50.81 -21.25 -25.14
CA MET A 1 50.98 -19.94 -24.46
C MET A 1 50.33 -18.84 -25.30
N ARG A 2 49.02 -18.56 -25.14
CA ARG A 2 48.32 -17.41 -25.77
C ARG A 2 47.04 -16.98 -25.03
N TYR A 3 47.01 -17.06 -23.69
CA TYR A 3 45.83 -16.63 -22.91
C TYR A 3 46.20 -15.83 -21.64
N TYR A 4 47.22 -14.98 -21.70
CA TYR A 4 47.61 -14.12 -20.57
C TYR A 4 47.72 -12.64 -20.98
N ALA A 5 46.87 -12.17 -21.90
CA ALA A 5 46.88 -10.79 -22.38
C ALA A 5 45.57 -10.01 -22.14
N SER A 6 44.65 -10.53 -21.32
CA SER A 6 43.34 -9.89 -21.07
C SER A 6 43.07 -9.51 -19.61
N LEU A 7 44.05 -9.58 -18.71
CA LEU A 7 43.85 -9.38 -17.26
C LEU A 7 44.55 -8.13 -16.70
N LEU A 8 44.67 -7.04 -17.48
CA LEU A 8 45.47 -5.87 -17.06
C LEU A 8 44.85 -4.51 -17.46
N CYS A 9 43.52 -4.38 -17.46
CA CYS A 9 42.85 -3.11 -17.82
C CYS A 9 41.72 -2.66 -16.88
N LEU A 10 41.59 -3.18 -15.66
CA LEU A 10 40.47 -2.84 -14.77
C LEU A 10 40.89 -2.46 -13.34
N ILE A 11 41.98 -1.70 -13.15
CA ILE A 11 42.37 -1.17 -11.82
C ILE A 11 42.80 0.31 -11.90
N LEU A 12 42.10 1.16 -12.66
CA LEU A 12 42.40 2.60 -12.71
C LEU A 12 41.16 3.51 -12.63
N VAL A 13 40.22 3.22 -11.71
CA VAL A 13 39.12 4.16 -11.43
C VAL A 13 38.79 4.26 -9.94
N LEU A 14 39.76 4.55 -9.06
CA LEU A 14 39.47 4.91 -7.65
C LEU A 14 40.41 5.99 -7.08
N VAL A 15 40.60 7.12 -7.77
CA VAL A 15 41.16 8.35 -7.15
C VAL A 15 40.49 9.62 -7.69
N SER A 16 39.38 10.02 -7.05
CA SER A 16 38.81 11.39 -6.93
C SER A 16 37.40 11.22 -6.35
N CYS A 17 36.96 11.84 -5.26
CA CYS A 17 37.19 13.20 -4.82
C CYS A 17 37.36 13.29 -3.29
N LYS A 18 38.32 14.13 -2.90
CA LYS A 18 38.47 14.76 -1.59
C LYS A 18 37.40 15.84 -1.46
N ASN A 19 36.60 15.85 -0.39
CA ASN A 19 35.84 17.02 0.03
C ASN A 19 36.22 17.40 1.46
N GLU A 20 36.56 18.68 1.61
CA GLU A 20 36.86 19.37 2.86
C GLU A 20 35.56 19.84 3.48
N ASP A 21 35.19 19.32 4.65
CA ASP A 21 34.14 19.92 5.46
C ASP A 21 34.75 21.00 6.36
N LYS A 22 34.32 22.23 6.08
CA LYS A 22 34.56 23.41 6.89
C LYS A 22 33.62 23.42 8.08
N ASP A 23 34.18 23.67 9.25
CA ASP A 23 33.46 24.12 10.43
C ASP A 23 32.53 25.29 10.09
N ARG A 24 31.25 25.17 10.50
CA ARG A 24 30.48 26.35 10.90
C ARG A 24 29.44 25.98 11.94
N GLU A 25 29.72 26.45 13.14
CA GLU A 25 28.84 26.55 14.30
C GLU A 25 27.48 27.12 13.89
N ARG A 26 26.41 26.52 14.42
CA ARG A 26 25.03 27.00 14.28
C ARG A 26 24.52 27.34 15.67
N GLU A 27 24.49 28.62 16.02
CA GLU A 27 23.68 29.13 17.13
C GLU A 27 22.19 29.13 16.73
N PRO A 28 21.26 28.91 17.67
CA PRO A 28 19.83 28.98 17.41
C PRO A 28 19.31 30.39 17.73
N ASP A 29 18.69 31.06 16.76
CA ASP A 29 17.86 32.23 17.05
C ASP A 29 16.37 31.87 16.93
N PHE A 30 15.68 32.22 18.01
CA PHE A 30 14.30 31.97 18.33
C PHE A 30 13.62 33.33 18.26
N GLU A 31 12.83 33.61 17.22
CA GLU A 31 11.85 34.69 17.27
C GLU A 31 10.53 34.25 16.63
N SER A 32 9.51 34.28 17.48
CA SER A 32 8.10 34.26 17.11
C SER A 32 7.74 35.56 16.39
N GLU A 33 6.86 35.50 15.41
CA GLU A 33 5.90 36.59 15.23
C GLU A 33 4.58 36.08 14.66
N GLN A 34 3.56 36.32 15.47
CA GLN A 34 2.15 36.11 15.25
C GLN A 34 1.63 37.40 14.59
N THR A 35 0.85 37.33 13.51
CA THR A 35 -0.04 38.45 13.19
C THR A 35 -1.27 38.06 12.38
N GLU A 36 -2.36 38.72 12.75
CA GLU A 36 -3.75 38.49 12.44
C GLU A 36 -4.20 38.86 11.01
N ASN A 37 -5.24 38.14 10.58
CA ASN A 37 -6.44 38.56 9.84
C ASN A 37 -6.46 39.95 9.16
N LYS A 38 -6.83 39.94 7.87
CA LYS A 38 -7.80 40.93 7.36
C LYS A 38 -8.70 40.38 6.26
N SER A 39 -9.97 40.74 6.42
CA SER A 39 -11.18 40.36 5.70
C SER A 39 -11.41 41.14 4.38
N ALA A 40 -12.30 40.56 3.56
CA ALA A 40 -13.22 41.14 2.57
C ALA A 40 -12.68 41.53 1.19
N LEU A 41 -13.25 40.95 0.11
CA LEU A 41 -14.45 41.51 -0.51
C LEU A 41 -15.07 40.54 -1.55
N GLU A 42 -16.40 40.56 -1.61
CA GLU A 42 -17.27 39.96 -2.63
C GLU A 42 -16.99 40.50 -4.04
N HIS A 43 -17.19 39.65 -5.06
CA HIS A 43 -17.89 40.05 -6.29
C HIS A 43 -18.49 38.83 -7.00
N ASN A 44 -19.82 38.72 -6.97
CA ASN A 44 -20.62 38.02 -7.99
C ASN A 44 -21.06 39.05 -9.04
N PRO A 45 -21.24 38.64 -10.30
CA PRO A 45 -22.58 38.83 -10.88
C PRO A 45 -23.08 37.66 -11.74
N GLU A 46 -24.38 37.35 -11.53
CA GLU A 46 -25.48 37.01 -12.46
C GLU A 46 -25.16 36.23 -13.75
N GLU A 47 -25.66 35.00 -13.95
CA GLU A 47 -27.04 34.58 -14.30
C GLU A 47 -27.40 34.80 -15.80
N SER A 48 -27.54 33.69 -16.55
CA SER A 48 -28.55 33.54 -17.62
C SER A 48 -28.64 32.11 -18.18
N SER A 49 -29.73 31.44 -17.82
CA SER A 49 -30.69 30.67 -18.65
C SER A 49 -30.25 29.68 -19.76
N SER A 50 -30.72 28.44 -19.56
CA SER A 50 -31.50 27.57 -20.48
C SER A 50 -30.93 27.10 -21.83
N ALA A 51 -30.88 25.78 -22.03
CA ALA A 51 -31.90 25.01 -22.75
C ALA A 51 -31.35 23.67 -23.31
N ASN A 52 -32.20 22.66 -23.23
CA ASN A 52 -32.17 21.29 -23.75
C ASN A 52 -31.32 20.99 -25.00
N SER A 53 -30.76 19.77 -25.01
CA SER A 53 -30.97 18.86 -26.15
C SER A 53 -30.89 17.39 -25.69
N ASP A 54 -32.05 16.74 -25.64
CA ASP A 54 -32.24 15.31 -25.83
C ASP A 54 -31.62 14.86 -27.16
N TYR A 55 -30.93 13.71 -27.18
CA TYR A 55 -30.78 12.90 -28.39
C TYR A 55 -30.65 11.40 -28.06
N ASN A 56 -31.77 10.69 -28.32
CA ASN A 56 -31.95 9.39 -28.98
C ASN A 56 -31.21 8.13 -28.51
N GLU A 57 -31.97 7.28 -27.81
CA GLU A 57 -32.48 5.97 -28.27
C GLU A 57 -31.97 5.45 -29.64
N SER A 58 -31.31 4.29 -29.65
CA SER A 58 -31.71 3.16 -30.51
C SER A 58 -31.07 1.82 -30.08
N GLU A 59 -31.96 0.83 -29.94
CA GLU A 59 -31.81 -0.57 -30.37
C GLU A 59 -30.81 -1.53 -29.67
N LYS A 60 -31.33 -2.17 -28.62
CA LYS A 60 -31.69 -3.61 -28.59
C LYS A 60 -30.95 -4.53 -29.57
N GLU A 61 -30.06 -5.37 -29.04
CA GLU A 61 -29.92 -6.74 -29.52
C GLU A 61 -29.75 -7.71 -28.34
N THR A 62 -30.81 -8.47 -28.08
CA THR A 62 -30.88 -9.55 -27.10
C THR A 62 -30.35 -10.81 -27.78
N LEU A 63 -29.23 -11.34 -27.29
CA LEU A 63 -28.81 -12.72 -27.59
C LEU A 63 -29.03 -13.55 -26.33
N ASP A 64 -30.18 -14.19 -26.27
CA ASP A 64 -30.47 -15.32 -25.39
C ASP A 64 -29.64 -16.54 -25.81
N LEU A 65 -29.14 -17.30 -24.81
CA LEU A 65 -28.95 -18.77 -24.73
C LEU A 65 -27.77 -19.12 -23.80
N PRO A 66 -27.77 -20.27 -23.10
CA PRO A 66 -28.83 -20.91 -22.31
C PRO A 66 -28.43 -21.11 -20.84
N ASP A 67 -29.42 -21.41 -20.00
CA ASP A 67 -29.32 -21.82 -18.60
C ASP A 67 -28.12 -22.77 -18.31
N ALA A 68 -27.11 -22.22 -17.64
CA ALA A 68 -26.21 -23.03 -16.82
C ALA A 68 -26.64 -22.83 -15.37
N ASN A 69 -27.37 -23.83 -14.88
CA ASN A 69 -27.76 -24.03 -13.49
C ASN A 69 -26.50 -24.10 -12.61
N SER A 70 -25.94 -22.95 -12.28
CA SER A 70 -24.92 -22.79 -11.25
C SER A 70 -25.66 -22.32 -10.02
N ASN A 71 -25.99 -23.26 -9.14
CA ASN A 71 -26.21 -22.97 -7.73
C ASN A 71 -24.88 -22.41 -7.18
N LYS A 72 -24.57 -21.15 -7.51
CA LYS A 72 -23.73 -20.32 -6.67
C LYS A 72 -24.58 -20.08 -5.44
N THR A 73 -24.30 -20.84 -4.40
CA THR A 73 -24.61 -20.43 -3.04
C THR A 73 -24.20 -18.97 -2.96
N GLU A 74 -25.16 -18.05 -2.85
CA GLU A 74 -24.88 -16.64 -2.63
C GLU A 74 -23.98 -16.60 -1.39
N ALA A 75 -22.70 -16.33 -1.59
CA ALA A 75 -21.78 -16.10 -0.50
C ALA A 75 -22.38 -14.96 0.30
N THR A 76 -22.88 -15.28 1.49
CA THR A 76 -23.32 -14.30 2.46
C THR A 76 -22.20 -13.29 2.60
N SER A 77 -22.42 -12.07 2.12
CA SER A 77 -21.42 -11.01 2.08
C SER A 77 -20.88 -10.80 3.50
N SER A 78 -19.68 -11.31 3.77
CA SER A 78 -19.02 -11.13 5.06
C SER A 78 -18.73 -9.63 5.21
N THR A 79 -19.51 -8.98 6.07
CA THR A 79 -19.38 -7.53 6.28
C THR A 79 -18.09 -7.26 7.05
N ILE A 80 -17.11 -6.64 6.38
CA ILE A 80 -15.84 -6.25 7.01
C ILE A 80 -16.09 -5.14 8.04
N LYS A 81 -15.66 -5.39 9.29
CA LYS A 81 -15.81 -4.48 10.44
C LYS A 81 -14.46 -4.15 11.05
N SER A 82 -14.24 -2.86 11.32
CA SER A 82 -13.09 -2.40 12.12
C SER A 82 -13.13 -3.01 13.53
N GLY A 83 -11.96 -3.24 14.13
CA GLY A 83 -11.76 -3.93 15.39
C GLY A 83 -11.86 -5.45 15.31
N THR A 84 -11.90 -6.04 14.10
CA THR A 84 -11.96 -7.49 13.93
C THR A 84 -10.57 -8.07 13.72
N ASN A 85 -10.25 -9.15 14.43
CA ASN A 85 -9.03 -9.92 14.26
C ASN A 85 -9.28 -11.11 13.35
N TYR A 86 -8.32 -11.37 12.47
CA TYR A 86 -8.32 -12.51 11.58
C TYR A 86 -7.01 -13.27 11.69
N VAL A 87 -7.07 -14.59 11.51
CA VAL A 87 -5.90 -15.49 11.51
C VAL A 87 -5.85 -16.23 10.17
N LYS A 88 -4.68 -16.33 9.57
CA LYS A 88 -4.49 -17.09 8.32
C LYS A 88 -4.83 -18.57 8.54
N VAL A 89 -5.57 -19.17 7.62
CA VAL A 89 -6.20 -20.50 7.80
C VAL A 89 -5.17 -21.63 7.87
N ASP A 90 -4.10 -21.54 7.09
CA ASP A 90 -3.08 -22.60 6.96
C ASP A 90 -1.93 -22.45 7.96
N GLU A 91 -2.01 -21.46 8.85
CA GLU A 91 -0.97 -21.15 9.84
C GLU A 91 -1.52 -21.31 11.25
N SER A 92 -0.74 -21.97 12.11
CA SER A 92 -1.10 -22.15 13.52
C SER A 92 -0.42 -21.07 14.38
N ASP A 93 -0.81 -19.82 14.20
CA ASP A 93 -0.29 -18.69 14.98
C ASP A 93 -1.31 -18.23 16.03
N ALA A 94 -1.47 -19.04 17.09
CA ALA A 94 -2.40 -18.74 18.16
C ALA A 94 -2.05 -17.44 18.93
N ASN A 95 -0.79 -16.99 18.83
CA ASN A 95 -0.29 -15.80 19.50
C ASN A 95 -0.30 -14.55 18.63
N CYS A 96 -0.70 -14.67 17.36
CA CYS A 96 -0.71 -13.57 16.39
C CYS A 96 0.65 -12.87 16.26
N THR A 97 1.70 -13.66 16.14
CA THR A 97 3.08 -13.18 16.01
C THR A 97 3.36 -12.61 14.61
N CYS A 98 2.83 -13.24 13.56
CA CYS A 98 3.09 -12.84 12.17
C CYS A 98 1.91 -13.07 11.21
N TYR A 99 0.98 -13.98 11.53
CA TYR A 99 -0.05 -14.45 10.58
C TYR A 99 -1.47 -13.96 10.92
N CYS A 100 -1.57 -12.85 11.67
CA CYS A 100 -2.84 -12.23 12.02
C CYS A 100 -2.99 -10.84 11.41
N LEU A 101 -4.25 -10.45 11.21
CA LEU A 101 -4.63 -9.11 10.77
C LEU A 101 -5.60 -8.52 11.80
N GLU A 102 -5.16 -7.50 12.52
CA GLU A 102 -6.03 -6.63 13.31
C GLU A 102 -6.49 -5.48 12.42
N LEU A 103 -7.73 -5.56 11.94
CA LEU A 103 -8.30 -4.50 11.10
C LEU A 103 -8.73 -3.32 11.96
N ASP A 104 -7.91 -2.28 12.03
CA ASP A 104 -8.30 -1.00 12.64
C ASP A 104 -8.21 0.13 11.61
N MET A 105 -9.36 0.65 11.20
CA MET A 105 -9.43 1.72 10.18
C MET A 105 -9.01 3.08 10.73
N ASN A 106 -8.80 3.21 12.04
CA ASN A 106 -8.55 4.50 12.69
C ASN A 106 -7.10 4.68 13.17
N LYS A 107 -6.26 3.65 13.05
CA LYS A 107 -4.86 3.70 13.44
C LYS A 107 -3.99 2.89 12.48
N ASN A 108 -2.68 3.09 12.58
CA ASN A 108 -1.74 2.22 11.90
C ASN A 108 -1.58 0.93 12.70
N THR A 109 -1.54 -0.20 12.01
CA THR A 109 -1.28 -1.52 12.60
C THR A 109 0.06 -2.03 12.08
N GLU A 110 0.81 -2.72 12.94
CA GLU A 110 2.04 -3.39 12.55
C GLU A 110 1.72 -4.70 11.81
N LEU A 111 2.31 -4.90 10.64
CA LEU A 111 2.23 -6.14 9.85
C LEU A 111 3.61 -6.80 9.77
N CYS A 112 3.63 -8.13 9.84
CA CYS A 112 4.83 -8.94 9.73
C CYS A 112 5.01 -9.46 8.29
N LEU A 113 6.12 -9.09 7.66
CA LEU A 113 6.44 -9.47 6.27
C LEU A 113 7.37 -10.68 6.18
N SER A 114 8.19 -10.86 7.21
CA SER A 114 9.11 -11.98 7.42
C SER A 114 9.31 -12.12 8.92
N GLU A 115 9.13 -13.33 9.45
CA GLU A 115 9.26 -13.61 10.87
C GLU A 115 10.59 -13.09 11.43
N ASP A 116 10.54 -12.42 12.58
CA ASP A 116 11.68 -11.88 13.34
C ASP A 116 12.60 -10.90 12.60
N GLU A 117 12.33 -10.61 11.32
CA GLU A 117 13.23 -9.83 10.47
C GLU A 117 12.59 -8.51 10.05
N MET A 118 11.34 -8.55 9.57
CA MET A 118 10.75 -7.44 8.83
C MET A 118 9.31 -7.17 9.20
N TYR A 119 9.08 -5.94 9.66
CA TYR A 119 7.80 -5.44 10.11
C TYR A 119 7.56 -4.06 9.53
N ILE A 120 6.32 -3.77 9.14
CA ILE A 120 5.90 -2.47 8.62
C ILE A 120 4.71 -1.95 9.41
N ASN A 121 4.56 -0.63 9.47
CA ASN A 121 3.30 -0.02 9.85
C ASN A 121 2.45 0.17 8.61
N ALA A 122 1.19 -0.25 8.68
CA ALA A 122 0.23 -0.13 7.60
C ALA A 122 -1.05 0.56 8.07
N ARG A 123 -1.71 1.27 7.16
CA ARG A 123 -3.04 1.85 7.36
C ARG A 123 -4.06 1.13 6.50
N PHE A 124 -5.29 1.02 6.99
CA PHE A 124 -6.39 0.39 6.28
C PHE A 124 -7.38 1.44 5.78
N ALA A 125 -7.87 1.28 4.54
CA ALA A 125 -8.97 2.08 4.03
C ALA A 125 -10.01 1.18 3.35
N LYS A 126 -11.26 1.29 3.80
CA LYS A 126 -12.37 0.53 3.23
C LYS A 126 -12.92 1.24 1.99
N THR A 127 -13.02 0.51 0.88
CA THR A 127 -13.65 0.97 -0.36
C THR A 127 -14.70 -0.06 -0.77
N GLY A 128 -15.98 0.26 -0.56
CA GLY A 128 -17.07 -0.69 -0.77
C GLY A 128 -16.94 -1.91 0.14
N ASN A 129 -16.83 -3.10 -0.44
CA ASN A 129 -16.70 -4.37 0.27
C ASN A 129 -15.26 -4.86 0.43
N VAL A 130 -14.26 -4.09 0.01
CA VAL A 130 -12.85 -4.44 0.19
C VAL A 130 -12.16 -3.48 1.14
N VAL A 131 -11.02 -3.91 1.68
CA VAL A 131 -10.11 -3.08 2.45
C VAL A 131 -8.78 -3.03 1.73
N ASN A 132 -8.37 -1.83 1.37
CA ASN A 132 -7.05 -1.54 0.85
C ASN A 132 -6.09 -1.33 2.02
N ILE A 133 -4.91 -1.95 1.93
CA ILE A 133 -3.84 -1.87 2.92
C ILE A 133 -2.72 -1.04 2.30
N TYR A 134 -2.29 0.02 2.98
CA TYR A 134 -1.24 0.91 2.49
C TYR A 134 -0.05 0.89 3.44
N TYR A 135 1.15 0.87 2.88
CA TYR A 135 2.37 1.10 3.63
C TYR A 135 2.39 2.51 4.23
N VAL A 136 2.94 2.64 5.44
CA VAL A 136 3.13 3.94 6.11
C VAL A 136 4.60 4.17 6.43
N SER A 137 5.26 3.21 7.08
CA SER A 137 6.65 3.32 7.50
C SER A 137 7.23 1.94 7.84
N PRO A 138 8.56 1.77 7.94
CA PRO A 138 9.10 0.59 8.61
C PRO A 138 8.69 0.61 10.08
N SER A 139 8.51 -0.56 10.68
CA SER A 139 8.37 -0.68 12.13
C SER A 139 9.73 -0.50 12.82
N SER A 140 9.72 -0.05 14.07
CA SER A 140 10.93 -0.03 14.92
C SER A 140 11.51 -1.42 15.19
N LYS A 141 10.75 -2.50 14.97
CA LYS A 141 11.20 -3.88 15.10
C LYS A 141 11.95 -4.39 13.87
N ASN A 142 11.95 -3.63 12.78
CA ASN A 142 12.54 -4.05 11.53
C ASN A 142 14.07 -4.10 11.66
N THR A 143 14.65 -5.24 11.28
CA THR A 143 16.11 -5.47 11.35
C THR A 143 16.79 -5.26 10.00
N ASN A 144 16.02 -5.28 8.91
CA ASN A 144 16.52 -5.08 7.56
C ASN A 144 16.61 -3.58 7.23
N LYS A 145 17.84 -3.07 7.14
CA LYS A 145 18.12 -1.65 6.84
C LYS A 145 18.47 -1.39 5.37
N ASP A 146 18.60 -2.44 4.57
CA ASP A 146 19.09 -2.36 3.20
C ASP A 146 17.97 -2.10 2.19
N LEU A 147 16.71 -2.18 2.63
CA LEU A 147 15.55 -1.85 1.81
C LEU A 147 15.40 -0.33 1.67
N PRO A 148 14.95 0.16 0.49
CA PRO A 148 14.73 1.57 0.23
C PRO A 148 13.41 2.05 0.86
N TRP A 149 13.30 1.95 2.19
CA TRP A 149 12.06 2.21 2.95
C TRP A 149 11.46 3.60 2.71
N GLU A 150 12.31 4.59 2.44
CA GLU A 150 11.93 5.99 2.19
C GLU A 150 11.43 6.21 0.76
N ASP A 151 11.77 5.33 -0.18
CA ASP A 151 11.36 5.43 -1.58
C ASP A 151 10.02 4.70 -1.82
N PHE A 152 9.56 3.90 -0.85
CA PHE A 152 8.30 3.18 -0.97
C PHE A 152 7.09 4.13 -0.91
N ASP A 153 6.23 3.97 -1.90
CA ASP A 153 4.97 4.69 -2.02
C ASP A 153 3.99 4.34 -0.88
N THR A 154 3.31 5.36 -0.36
CA THR A 154 2.34 5.26 0.75
C THR A 154 0.87 5.47 0.31
N ASN A 155 0.67 5.77 -0.98
CA ASN A 155 -0.60 6.03 -1.65
C ASN A 155 -1.08 4.87 -2.51
N ASN A 156 -0.18 3.98 -2.94
CA ASN A 156 -0.51 2.74 -3.62
C ASN A 156 -0.78 1.61 -2.61
N PRO A 157 -1.88 0.82 -2.77
CA PRO A 157 -2.17 -0.27 -1.86
C PRO A 157 -1.18 -1.42 -2.05
N ILE A 158 -0.52 -1.83 -0.97
CA ILE A 158 0.43 -2.95 -0.94
C ILE A 158 -0.28 -4.31 -0.83
N ALA A 159 -1.54 -4.30 -0.39
CA ALA A 159 -2.40 -5.48 -0.36
C ALA A 159 -3.88 -5.09 -0.36
N VAL A 160 -4.74 -6.03 -0.74
CA VAL A 160 -6.20 -5.89 -0.72
C VAL A 160 -6.80 -7.07 0.02
N LEU A 161 -7.63 -6.78 1.03
CA LEU A 161 -8.43 -7.78 1.73
C LEU A 161 -9.87 -7.75 1.21
N SER A 162 -10.38 -8.90 0.79
CA SER A 162 -11.71 -9.03 0.17
C SER A 162 -12.49 -10.23 0.72
N PRO A 163 -13.84 -10.22 0.70
CA PRO A 163 -14.65 -11.37 1.08
C PRO A 163 -14.33 -12.58 0.19
N GLY A 164 -14.00 -13.70 0.82
CA GLY A 164 -13.81 -15.01 0.18
C GLY A 164 -14.98 -15.96 0.40
N GLU A 165 -14.76 -17.24 0.11
CA GLU A 165 -15.74 -18.30 0.37
C GLU A 165 -15.87 -18.62 1.87
N ASN A 166 -17.02 -19.17 2.28
CA ASN A 166 -17.27 -19.66 3.64
C ASN A 166 -17.03 -18.62 4.74
N GLU A 167 -17.41 -17.36 4.51
CA GLU A 167 -17.23 -16.22 5.42
C GLU A 167 -15.76 -15.86 5.73
N ASN A 168 -14.81 -16.48 5.03
CA ASN A 168 -13.40 -16.13 5.13
C ASN A 168 -13.11 -14.82 4.37
N MET A 169 -11.93 -14.30 4.61
CA MET A 169 -11.35 -13.17 3.90
C MET A 169 -10.17 -13.66 3.06
N GLU A 170 -9.93 -13.04 1.91
CA GLU A 170 -8.77 -13.29 1.05
C GLU A 170 -7.90 -12.04 1.00
N LEU A 171 -6.63 -12.18 1.37
CA LEU A 171 -5.62 -11.14 1.23
C LEU A 171 -4.79 -11.41 -0.02
N ASP A 172 -4.88 -10.48 -0.95
CA ASP A 172 -4.10 -10.41 -2.18
C ASP A 172 -2.98 -9.38 -2.00
N TRP A 173 -1.77 -9.90 -1.78
CA TRP A 173 -0.56 -9.12 -1.63
C TRP A 173 -0.06 -8.67 -3.00
N LYS A 174 0.05 -7.35 -3.14
CA LYS A 174 0.52 -6.66 -4.35
C LYS A 174 2.01 -6.42 -4.33
N GLY A 175 2.56 -6.05 -3.16
CA GLY A 175 3.95 -5.64 -3.01
C GLY A 175 4.11 -4.14 -2.89
N PHE A 176 5.36 -3.70 -2.72
CA PHE A 176 5.72 -2.29 -2.62
C PHE A 176 5.79 -1.62 -3.99
N TYR A 177 5.60 -0.30 -3.99
CA TYR A 177 5.71 0.52 -5.19
C TYR A 177 6.78 1.58 -4.98
N ILE A 178 7.50 1.94 -6.04
CA ILE A 178 8.42 3.08 -6.10
C ILE A 178 8.02 3.87 -7.34
N ASP A 179 7.81 5.19 -7.19
CA ASP A 179 7.37 6.07 -8.28
C ASP A 179 6.10 5.59 -9.01
N GLY A 180 5.19 4.92 -8.29
CA GLY A 180 3.95 4.36 -8.83
C GLY A 180 4.10 3.04 -9.60
N GLU A 181 5.32 2.51 -9.73
CA GLU A 181 5.58 1.22 -10.35
C GLU A 181 5.82 0.14 -9.29
N LEU A 182 5.38 -1.09 -9.56
CA LEU A 182 5.61 -2.21 -8.65
C LEU A 182 7.12 -2.46 -8.54
N ALA A 183 7.65 -2.37 -7.33
CA ALA A 183 9.05 -2.68 -7.04
C ALA A 183 9.23 -4.20 -6.98
N VAL A 184 9.41 -4.81 -8.16
CA VAL A 184 9.40 -6.27 -8.37
C VAL A 184 10.37 -7.00 -7.44
N ASP A 185 11.56 -6.43 -7.21
CA ASP A 185 12.59 -7.01 -6.34
C ASP A 185 12.13 -7.16 -4.88
N TYR A 186 11.15 -6.36 -4.46
CA TYR A 186 10.64 -6.32 -3.08
C TYR A 186 9.22 -6.86 -2.97
N ALA A 187 8.57 -7.19 -4.09
CA ALA A 187 7.19 -7.71 -4.10
C ALA A 187 7.04 -9.08 -3.40
N ILE A 188 8.14 -9.81 -3.23
CA ILE A 188 8.16 -11.13 -2.56
C ILE A 188 7.94 -11.02 -1.05
N TYR A 189 8.30 -9.89 -0.44
CA TYR A 189 8.17 -9.68 1.00
C TYR A 189 6.71 -9.53 1.37
N GLY A 190 6.23 -10.25 2.38
CA GLY A 190 4.80 -10.33 2.69
C GLY A 190 4.02 -11.36 1.87
N LYS A 191 4.49 -11.75 0.67
CA LYS A 191 3.80 -12.77 -0.15
C LYS A 191 3.76 -14.15 0.53
N LYS A 192 4.78 -14.50 1.31
CA LYS A 192 4.79 -15.77 2.06
C LYS A 192 3.97 -15.70 3.34
N THR A 193 4.09 -14.60 4.09
CA THR A 193 3.47 -14.47 5.41
C THR A 193 2.01 -14.04 5.31
N LEU A 194 1.72 -12.98 4.56
CA LEU A 194 0.42 -12.31 4.55
C LEU A 194 -0.53 -12.79 3.44
N GLU A 195 -0.05 -13.27 2.30
CA GLU A 195 -0.94 -13.78 1.24
C GLU A 195 -1.82 -14.92 1.74
N GLY A 196 -3.10 -14.92 1.37
CA GLY A 196 -3.95 -16.10 1.43
C GLY A 196 -5.27 -15.89 2.15
N THR A 197 -5.83 -17.00 2.65
CA THR A 197 -7.16 -17.02 3.26
C THR A 197 -7.07 -16.84 4.78
N TYR A 198 -7.98 -16.03 5.30
CA TYR A 198 -8.08 -15.62 6.69
C TYR A 198 -9.45 -15.94 7.24
N LYS A 199 -9.49 -16.56 8.42
CA LYS A 199 -10.72 -16.75 9.18
C LYS A 199 -10.79 -15.73 10.31
N LYS A 200 -12.00 -15.31 10.65
CA LYS A 200 -12.23 -14.47 11.82
C LYS A 200 -11.85 -15.25 13.09
N GLN A 201 -11.15 -14.61 14.02
CA GLN A 201 -10.84 -15.16 15.34
C GLN A 201 -12.02 -15.04 16.31
#